data_AF-A0A2V7SLU2-F1
#
_entry.id   AF-A0A2V7SLU2-F1
#
_cell.length_a   1.000
_cell.length_b   1.000
_cell.length_c   1.000
_cell.angle_alpha   90.00
_cell.angle_beta   90.00
_cell.angle_gamma   90.00
#
_symmetry.space_group_name_H-M   'P 1'
#
loop_
_entity.id
_entity.type
_entity.pdbx_description
1 polymer ?
#
loop_
_entity_poly.entity_id
_entity_poly.type
_entity_poly.pdbx_seq_one_letter_code
_entity_poly.pdbx_strand_id
1 'polypeptide(L)'
;MSDVPVRHLVAVWNPSYVRNAMEEHLAVLLRHAAALREGRVDDEDVYVWWGRVRSRNRRTDLANVADVRAIEEALGAEDAPETHLYLTDYQSLYVADLAEIHFGALPDGEAQHVPAYYAADRLECDFWFKLWDIRRLVTDDIVATIEEMKRLKNVHYHDQSVSLYGGMVDLPLIVTRPDGSEFFAEDERDVATDASLWAEFDAQMGPGIMAVERSLRDDMLGEAAWRALDTTVRNFIATGEKVFREHRSDPAFDFTPVLGSFAKAIEVQLNVLMGRVLPKLSRQLRLMNVDGQTVDPLERGPLMMASLVQLLAGDRARSVALAAAVTNGGWLTREFAAALDQFRELRNEGIHSERIDCRTATHWRNQLLGVGCVGHVVELTKVRLK
;
A
#
# COMPACT_ATOMS: atom_id res chain seq x y z
N MET A 1 4.67 -26.00 -15.14
CA MET A 1 3.71 -25.21 -15.95
C MET A 1 4.43 -23.94 -16.34
N SER A 2 4.34 -23.49 -17.59
CA SER A 2 4.88 -22.16 -17.93
C SER A 2 4.10 -21.13 -17.14
N ASP A 3 4.79 -20.40 -16.27
CA ASP A 3 4.21 -19.41 -15.38
C ASP A 3 3.73 -18.24 -16.23
N VAL A 4 2.46 -18.25 -16.63
CA VAL A 4 1.87 -17.15 -17.39
C VAL A 4 1.66 -16.01 -16.40
N PRO A 5 2.29 -14.85 -16.59
CA PRO A 5 2.16 -13.75 -15.63
C PRO A 5 0.72 -13.29 -15.52
N VAL A 6 0.28 -13.03 -14.29
CA VAL A 6 -1.07 -12.53 -13.98
C VAL A 6 -1.31 -11.22 -14.74
N ARG A 7 -2.50 -11.12 -15.35
CA ARG A 7 -2.93 -9.95 -16.11
C ARG A 7 -3.78 -9.05 -15.24
N HIS A 8 -3.50 -7.77 -15.29
CA HIS A 8 -4.19 -6.71 -14.58
C HIS A 8 -4.70 -5.66 -15.57
N LEU A 9 -5.42 -4.66 -15.06
CA LEU A 9 -6.05 -3.62 -15.86
C LEU A 9 -5.57 -2.23 -15.46
N VAL A 10 -5.39 -1.34 -16.43
CA VAL A 10 -5.24 0.10 -16.17
C VAL A 10 -6.40 0.86 -16.81
N ALA A 11 -7.11 1.65 -16.01
CA ALA A 11 -8.14 2.57 -16.49
C ALA A 11 -7.86 4.01 -16.03
N VAL A 12 -8.45 4.95 -16.78
CA VAL A 12 -8.40 6.38 -16.47
C VAL A 12 -9.81 6.83 -16.14
N TRP A 13 -9.99 7.55 -15.04
CA TRP A 13 -11.25 8.28 -14.85
C TRP A 13 -11.17 9.65 -15.51
N ASN A 14 -12.26 10.03 -16.15
CA ASN A 14 -12.38 11.34 -16.74
C ASN A 14 -12.99 12.30 -15.71
N PRO A 15 -12.24 13.29 -15.20
CA PRO A 15 -12.77 14.26 -14.23
C PRO A 15 -13.89 15.14 -14.82
N SER A 16 -14.14 15.08 -16.13
CA SER A 16 -15.26 15.78 -16.76
C SER A 16 -16.62 15.13 -16.47
N TYR A 17 -16.67 13.87 -16.03
CA TYR A 17 -17.94 13.24 -15.62
C TYR A 17 -18.33 13.72 -14.24
N VAL A 18 -17.41 13.62 -13.29
CA VAL A 18 -17.58 14.12 -11.94
C VAL A 18 -16.20 14.51 -11.40
N ARG A 19 -16.11 15.64 -10.70
CA ARG A 19 -14.81 16.18 -10.23
C ARG A 19 -14.16 15.28 -9.18
N ASN A 20 -14.98 14.57 -8.42
CA ASN A 20 -14.60 13.78 -7.26
C ASN A 20 -14.90 12.28 -7.43
N ALA A 21 -14.70 11.73 -8.65
CA ALA A 21 -15.07 10.35 -8.98
C ALA A 21 -14.53 9.33 -7.96
N MET A 22 -13.25 9.41 -7.62
CA MET A 22 -12.63 8.52 -6.65
C MET A 22 -13.27 8.64 -5.25
N GLU A 23 -13.51 9.88 -4.79
CA GLU A 23 -14.10 10.14 -3.47
C GLU A 23 -15.54 9.59 -3.37
N GLU A 24 -16.33 9.68 -4.45
CA GLU A 24 -17.68 9.10 -4.50
C GLU A 24 -17.65 7.56 -4.40
N HIS A 25 -16.68 6.89 -5.04
CA HIS A 25 -16.54 5.43 -4.93
C HIS A 25 -16.04 5.03 -3.53
N LEU A 26 -15.04 5.73 -2.99
CA LEU A 26 -14.57 5.51 -1.63
C LEU A 26 -15.71 5.72 -0.62
N ALA A 27 -16.56 6.73 -0.80
CA ALA A 27 -17.70 6.95 0.09
C ALA A 27 -18.72 5.79 0.08
N VAL A 28 -18.87 5.06 -1.04
CA VAL A 28 -19.67 3.84 -1.10
C VAL A 28 -19.01 2.72 -0.29
N LEU A 29 -17.72 2.45 -0.51
CA LEU A 29 -16.97 1.43 0.25
C LEU A 29 -17.00 1.70 1.75
N LEU A 30 -16.67 2.92 2.16
CA LEU A 30 -16.64 3.33 3.57
C LEU A 30 -18.00 3.19 4.25
N ARG A 31 -19.09 3.47 3.54
CA ARG A 31 -20.45 3.30 4.05
C ARG A 31 -20.77 1.83 4.32
N HIS A 32 -20.40 0.94 3.41
CA HIS A 32 -20.65 -0.51 3.57
C HIS A 32 -19.72 -1.13 4.62
N ALA A 33 -18.45 -0.73 4.67
CA ALA A 33 -17.53 -1.17 5.72
C ALA A 33 -17.99 -0.71 7.12
N ALA A 34 -18.53 0.52 7.24
CA ALA A 34 -19.18 0.96 8.47
C ALA A 34 -20.42 0.12 8.82
N ALA A 35 -21.22 -0.26 7.82
CA ALA A 35 -22.38 -1.13 8.03
C ALA A 35 -21.99 -2.53 8.50
N LEU A 36 -20.90 -3.09 7.98
CA LEU A 36 -20.35 -4.38 8.41
C LEU A 36 -19.94 -4.34 9.88
N ARG A 37 -19.21 -3.30 10.31
CA ARG A 37 -18.83 -3.12 11.72
C ARG A 37 -20.01 -2.99 12.67
N GLU A 38 -21.13 -2.47 12.18
CA GLU A 38 -22.39 -2.39 12.92
C GLU A 38 -23.22 -3.68 12.85
N GLY A 39 -22.75 -4.71 12.13
CA GLY A 39 -23.45 -5.99 11.95
C GLY A 39 -24.71 -5.87 11.10
N ARG A 40 -24.78 -4.87 10.20
CA ARG A 40 -25.94 -4.62 9.33
C ARG A 40 -25.87 -5.33 7.98
N VAL A 41 -24.67 -5.71 7.55
CA VAL A 41 -24.37 -6.40 6.30
C VAL A 41 -23.27 -7.43 6.56
N ASP A 42 -23.11 -8.39 5.65
CA ASP A 42 -22.04 -9.39 5.72
C ASP A 42 -20.78 -8.89 4.97
N ASP A 43 -19.65 -9.58 5.13
CA ASP A 43 -18.36 -9.18 4.53
C ASP A 43 -18.43 -9.11 3.00
N GLU A 44 -19.17 -10.06 2.39
CA GLU A 44 -19.42 -10.13 0.95
C GLU A 44 -20.22 -8.95 0.37
N ASP A 45 -20.86 -8.16 1.23
CA ASP A 45 -21.58 -6.94 0.84
C ASP A 45 -20.67 -5.70 0.79
N VAL A 46 -19.41 -5.79 1.24
CA VAL A 46 -18.52 -4.63 1.29
C VAL A 46 -17.78 -4.47 -0.05
N TYR A 47 -18.44 -3.77 -0.97
CA TYR A 47 -17.86 -3.49 -2.29
C TYR A 47 -18.46 -2.27 -2.98
N VAL A 48 -17.77 -1.84 -4.04
CA VAL A 48 -18.22 -0.80 -4.95
C VAL A 48 -18.05 -1.22 -6.40
N TRP A 49 -19.00 -0.80 -7.24
CA TRP A 49 -18.87 -0.93 -8.68
C TRP A 49 -18.19 0.28 -9.30
N TRP A 50 -17.19 0.02 -10.13
CA TRP A 50 -16.55 1.00 -10.99
C TRP A 50 -16.92 0.78 -12.45
N GLY A 51 -17.67 1.71 -13.03
CA GLY A 51 -18.16 1.59 -14.40
C GLY A 51 -17.19 2.13 -15.45
N ARG A 52 -16.84 1.30 -16.45
CA ARG A 52 -16.15 1.79 -17.66
C ARG A 52 -17.14 2.51 -18.57
N VAL A 53 -17.22 3.83 -18.40
CA VAL A 53 -18.15 4.67 -19.18
C VAL A 53 -17.83 4.59 -20.68
N ARG A 54 -18.87 4.28 -21.46
CA ARG A 54 -18.86 4.28 -22.92
C ARG A 54 -18.80 5.71 -23.45
N SER A 55 -17.82 6.00 -24.28
CA SER A 55 -17.77 7.28 -24.98
C SER A 55 -18.87 7.35 -26.04
N ARG A 56 -19.69 8.40 -26.01
CA ARG A 56 -20.72 8.68 -27.02
C ARG A 56 -20.16 8.85 -28.44
N ASN A 57 -18.86 9.20 -28.54
CA ASN A 57 -18.18 9.40 -29.82
C ASN A 57 -17.51 8.12 -30.35
N ARG A 58 -17.50 7.02 -29.58
CA ARG A 58 -16.88 5.77 -30.01
C ARG A 58 -17.72 5.12 -31.10
N ARG A 59 -17.09 4.88 -32.26
CA ARG A 59 -17.73 4.27 -33.45
C ARG A 59 -17.37 2.82 -33.68
N THR A 60 -16.30 2.35 -33.04
CA THR A 60 -15.78 0.99 -33.15
C THR A 60 -15.96 0.24 -31.84
N ASP A 61 -15.87 -1.08 -31.91
CA ASP A 61 -15.82 -1.91 -30.73
C ASP A 61 -14.55 -1.63 -29.91
N LEU A 62 -14.61 -1.96 -28.63
CA LEU A 62 -13.49 -1.77 -27.72
C LEU A 62 -12.42 -2.83 -28.01
N ALA A 63 -11.17 -2.40 -28.22
CA ALA A 63 -10.11 -3.26 -28.73
C ALA A 63 -9.80 -4.46 -27.82
N ASN A 64 -9.82 -4.24 -26.50
CA ASN A 64 -9.32 -5.21 -25.52
C ASN A 64 -10.43 -6.07 -24.89
N VAL A 65 -11.66 -6.12 -25.44
CA VAL A 65 -12.78 -6.85 -24.81
C VAL A 65 -12.48 -8.33 -24.60
N ALA A 66 -11.82 -8.98 -25.56
CA ALA A 66 -11.49 -10.40 -25.45
C ALA A 66 -10.55 -10.68 -24.27
N ASP A 67 -9.55 -9.82 -24.04
CA ASP A 67 -8.66 -9.97 -22.88
C ASP A 67 -9.37 -9.64 -21.57
N VAL A 68 -10.27 -8.65 -21.55
CA VAL A 68 -11.08 -8.35 -20.36
C VAL A 68 -11.96 -9.55 -20.00
N ARG A 69 -12.54 -10.25 -20.99
CA ARG A 69 -13.27 -11.50 -20.75
C ARG A 69 -12.37 -12.63 -20.25
N ALA A 70 -11.16 -12.75 -20.77
CA ALA A 70 -10.21 -13.75 -20.28
C ALA A 70 -9.79 -13.49 -18.82
N ILE A 71 -9.69 -12.21 -18.41
CA ILE A 71 -9.46 -11.84 -17.01
C ILE A 71 -10.68 -12.19 -16.15
N GLU A 72 -11.90 -11.88 -16.62
CA GLU A 72 -13.14 -12.25 -15.93
C GLU A 72 -13.25 -13.76 -15.70
N GLU A 73 -12.95 -14.58 -16.71
CA GLU A 73 -12.93 -16.04 -16.58
C GLU A 73 -11.87 -16.50 -15.54
N ALA A 74 -10.70 -15.85 -15.52
CA ALA A 74 -9.64 -16.18 -14.56
C ALA A 74 -9.99 -15.80 -13.11
N LEU A 75 -10.75 -14.70 -12.91
CA LEU A 75 -11.24 -14.28 -11.59
C LEU A 75 -12.23 -15.28 -10.98
N GLY A 76 -12.97 -16.01 -11.82
CA GLY A 76 -13.92 -17.04 -11.37
C GLY A 76 -13.28 -18.38 -10.96
N ALA A 77 -11.95 -18.52 -11.03
CA ALA A 77 -11.25 -19.72 -10.63
C ALA A 77 -11.15 -19.84 -9.10
N GLU A 78 -11.16 -21.07 -8.57
CA GLU A 78 -11.09 -21.34 -7.12
C GLU A 78 -9.81 -20.79 -6.47
N ASP A 79 -8.68 -20.84 -7.19
CA ASP A 79 -7.38 -20.31 -6.79
C ASP A 79 -7.01 -19.06 -7.63
N ALA A 80 -7.98 -18.15 -7.85
CA ALA A 80 -7.73 -16.94 -8.64
C ALA A 80 -6.63 -16.08 -7.98
N PRO A 81 -5.59 -15.67 -8.72
CA PRO A 81 -4.55 -14.80 -8.18
C PRO A 81 -5.10 -13.39 -7.95
N GLU A 82 -4.50 -12.67 -6.99
CA GLU A 82 -4.81 -11.25 -6.75
C GLU A 82 -4.68 -10.45 -8.06
N THR A 83 -5.79 -9.85 -8.49
CA THR A 83 -5.89 -9.16 -9.77
C THR A 83 -6.24 -7.70 -9.54
N HIS A 84 -5.48 -6.80 -10.16
CA HIS A 84 -5.62 -5.37 -9.90
C HIS A 84 -6.34 -4.61 -11.00
N LEU A 85 -7.10 -3.60 -10.58
CA LEU A 85 -7.48 -2.46 -11.41
C LEU A 85 -6.72 -1.20 -10.97
N TYR A 86 -5.76 -0.77 -11.78
CA TYR A 86 -5.06 0.51 -11.61
C TYR A 86 -5.92 1.64 -12.15
N LEU A 87 -6.18 2.65 -11.32
CA LEU A 87 -7.02 3.80 -11.62
C LEU A 87 -6.17 5.06 -11.54
N THR A 88 -6.19 5.90 -12.58
CA THR A 88 -5.45 7.18 -12.58
C THR A 88 -6.20 8.34 -13.22
N ASP A 89 -5.96 9.57 -12.77
CA ASP A 89 -6.25 10.83 -13.45
C ASP A 89 -4.97 11.51 -13.99
N TYR A 90 -3.91 10.73 -14.19
CA TYR A 90 -2.56 11.16 -14.54
C TYR A 90 -1.75 11.80 -13.40
N GLN A 91 -2.39 12.35 -12.36
CA GLN A 91 -1.69 12.98 -11.23
C GLN A 91 -1.67 12.08 -9.99
N SER A 92 -2.70 11.27 -9.84
CA SER A 92 -2.89 10.31 -8.77
C SER A 92 -3.01 8.90 -9.34
N LEU A 93 -2.66 7.91 -8.53
CA LEU A 93 -2.77 6.50 -8.87
C LEU A 93 -3.32 5.73 -7.68
N TYR A 94 -4.37 4.96 -7.94
CA TYR A 94 -4.95 4.01 -7.00
C TYR A 94 -4.85 2.62 -7.61
N VAL A 95 -4.77 1.61 -6.75
CA VAL A 95 -4.92 0.21 -7.11
C VAL A 95 -6.15 -0.31 -6.40
N ALA A 96 -6.98 -1.07 -7.09
CA ALA A 96 -8.16 -1.69 -6.53
C ALA A 96 -8.09 -3.20 -6.64
N ASP A 97 -8.62 -3.88 -5.63
CA ASP A 97 -8.77 -5.33 -5.59
C ASP A 97 -9.96 -5.73 -6.46
N LEU A 98 -9.69 -6.35 -7.61
CA LEU A 98 -10.70 -6.66 -8.61
C LEU A 98 -11.29 -8.04 -8.34
N ALA A 99 -12.56 -8.05 -7.94
CA ALA A 99 -13.28 -9.27 -7.65
C ALA A 99 -13.97 -9.88 -8.87
N GLU A 100 -14.62 -9.03 -9.66
CA GLU A 100 -15.50 -9.48 -10.74
C GLU A 100 -15.56 -8.42 -11.85
N ILE A 101 -15.80 -8.87 -13.08
CA ILE A 101 -16.11 -7.99 -14.20
C ILE A 101 -17.50 -8.34 -14.75
N HIS A 102 -18.45 -7.44 -14.57
CA HIS A 102 -19.81 -7.63 -15.07
C HIS A 102 -20.03 -6.93 -16.42
N PHE A 103 -20.50 -7.66 -17.42
CA PHE A 103 -20.78 -7.11 -18.75
C PHE A 103 -22.26 -6.72 -18.92
N GLY A 104 -22.50 -5.50 -19.39
CA GLY A 104 -23.85 -4.99 -19.63
C GLY A 104 -24.45 -4.27 -18.41
N ALA A 105 -25.78 -4.35 -18.28
CA ALA A 105 -26.49 -3.72 -17.16
C ALA A 105 -26.32 -4.54 -15.88
N LEU A 106 -26.05 -3.86 -14.77
CA LEU A 106 -25.96 -4.50 -13.45
C LEU A 106 -27.32 -5.11 -13.05
N PRO A 107 -27.31 -6.21 -12.26
CA PRO A 107 -28.52 -6.77 -11.66
C PRO A 107 -29.32 -5.77 -10.82
N ASP A 108 -30.60 -6.09 -10.60
CA ASP A 108 -31.44 -5.34 -9.66
C ASP A 108 -30.88 -5.44 -8.24
N GLY A 109 -30.91 -4.35 -7.48
CA GLY A 109 -30.38 -4.28 -6.10
C GLY A 109 -28.97 -3.70 -5.99
N GLU A 110 -28.22 -3.64 -7.09
CA GLU A 110 -26.83 -3.15 -7.10
C GLU A 110 -26.67 -1.64 -6.92
N ALA A 111 -27.77 -0.88 -7.03
CA ALA A 111 -27.73 0.59 -7.02
C ALA A 111 -27.06 1.18 -5.77
N GLN A 112 -27.12 0.50 -4.63
CA GLN A 112 -26.47 0.94 -3.39
C GLN A 112 -24.94 0.77 -3.40
N HIS A 113 -24.39 -0.03 -4.32
CA HIS A 113 -22.96 -0.25 -4.53
C HIS A 113 -22.41 0.59 -5.69
N VAL A 114 -23.24 1.41 -6.34
CA VAL A 114 -22.84 2.28 -7.44
C VAL A 114 -22.90 3.75 -6.99
N PRO A 115 -21.89 4.58 -7.28
CA PRO A 115 -21.98 6.01 -7.07
C PRO A 115 -23.17 6.66 -7.79
N ALA A 116 -23.89 7.55 -7.10
CA ALA A 116 -25.16 8.09 -7.58
C ALA A 116 -25.05 8.88 -8.92
N TYR A 117 -23.86 9.41 -9.21
CA TYR A 117 -23.63 10.21 -10.42
C TYR A 117 -23.82 9.40 -11.71
N TYR A 118 -23.56 8.08 -11.72
CA TYR A 118 -23.78 7.26 -12.92
C TYR A 118 -25.24 7.32 -13.38
N ALA A 119 -26.17 7.22 -12.43
CA ALA A 119 -27.60 7.32 -12.70
C ALA A 119 -28.04 8.76 -12.99
N ALA A 120 -27.55 9.73 -12.20
CA ALA A 120 -27.89 11.15 -12.36
C ALA A 120 -27.53 11.68 -13.76
N ASP A 121 -26.34 11.31 -14.26
CA ASP A 121 -25.83 11.77 -15.55
C ASP A 121 -26.16 10.82 -16.72
N ARG A 122 -26.89 9.73 -16.43
CA ARG A 122 -27.29 8.69 -17.39
C ARG A 122 -26.08 8.17 -18.18
N LEU A 123 -25.03 7.80 -17.45
CA LEU A 123 -23.81 7.27 -18.03
C LEU A 123 -24.05 5.80 -18.40
N GLU A 124 -23.80 5.47 -19.67
CA GLU A 124 -23.78 4.09 -20.14
C GLU A 124 -22.38 3.52 -19.94
N CYS A 125 -22.29 2.30 -19.40
CA CYS A 125 -21.03 1.58 -19.22
C CYS A 125 -20.96 0.37 -20.14
N ASP A 126 -19.75 0.04 -20.60
CA ASP A 126 -19.50 -1.18 -21.39
C ASP A 126 -19.45 -2.43 -20.50
N PHE A 127 -18.85 -2.27 -19.33
CA PHE A 127 -18.78 -3.25 -18.25
C PHE A 127 -18.49 -2.52 -16.94
N TRP A 128 -18.67 -3.25 -15.85
CA TRP A 128 -18.51 -2.81 -14.48
C TRP A 128 -17.48 -3.69 -13.79
N PHE A 129 -16.63 -3.08 -12.97
CA PHE A 129 -15.65 -3.77 -12.15
C PHE A 129 -16.13 -3.77 -10.71
N LYS A 130 -16.27 -4.95 -10.11
CA LYS A 130 -16.58 -5.10 -8.69
C LYS A 130 -15.28 -5.00 -7.91
N LEU A 131 -15.21 -4.05 -6.99
CA LEU A 131 -13.99 -3.77 -6.23
C LEU A 131 -14.24 -4.04 -4.75
N TRP A 132 -13.44 -4.92 -4.15
CA TRP A 132 -13.47 -5.22 -2.71
C TRP A 132 -12.84 -4.09 -1.90
N ASP A 133 -11.72 -3.57 -2.38
CA ASP A 133 -10.99 -2.52 -1.70
C ASP A 133 -10.27 -1.62 -2.71
N ILE A 134 -9.92 -0.42 -2.27
CA ILE A 134 -9.18 0.58 -3.05
C ILE A 134 -8.08 1.15 -2.17
N ARG A 135 -6.85 1.04 -2.67
CA ARG A 135 -5.65 1.53 -2.01
C ARG A 135 -5.01 2.66 -2.81
N ARG A 136 -4.64 3.73 -2.12
CA ARG A 136 -3.94 4.87 -2.73
C ARG A 136 -2.44 4.55 -2.87
N LEU A 137 -1.93 4.67 -4.10
CA LEU A 137 -0.49 4.49 -4.39
C LEU A 137 0.25 5.83 -4.50
N VAL A 138 -0.35 6.78 -5.21
CA VAL A 138 0.19 8.12 -5.47
C VAL A 138 -0.94 9.13 -5.45
N THR A 139 -0.66 10.35 -4.98
CA THR A 139 -1.65 11.43 -4.94
C THR A 139 -1.02 12.75 -5.33
N ASP A 140 -1.61 13.44 -6.30
CA ASP A 140 -1.19 14.78 -6.74
C ASP A 140 0.34 14.90 -7.01
N ASP A 141 0.92 13.85 -7.59
CA ASP A 141 2.33 13.78 -7.97
C ASP A 141 2.47 13.03 -9.30
N ILE A 142 2.51 13.81 -10.37
CA ILE A 142 2.65 13.29 -11.73
C ILE A 142 3.96 12.51 -11.93
N VAL A 143 5.04 12.91 -11.27
CA VAL A 143 6.35 12.25 -11.44
C VAL A 143 6.32 10.89 -10.74
N ALA A 144 5.80 10.83 -9.50
CA ALA A 144 5.63 9.57 -8.81
C ALA A 144 4.63 8.65 -9.53
N THR A 145 3.57 9.20 -10.11
CA THR A 145 2.60 8.43 -10.92
C THR A 145 3.29 7.80 -12.14
N ILE A 146 4.12 8.57 -12.86
CA ILE A 146 4.93 8.04 -13.97
C ILE A 146 5.85 6.90 -13.50
N GLU A 147 6.55 7.08 -12.38
CA GLU A 147 7.48 6.07 -11.87
C GLU A 147 6.77 4.78 -11.43
N GLU A 148 5.59 4.88 -10.81
CA GLU A 148 4.81 3.69 -10.45
C GLU A 148 4.21 3.00 -11.68
N MET A 149 3.69 3.76 -12.63
CA MET A 149 3.17 3.21 -13.90
C MET A 149 4.25 2.48 -14.72
N LYS A 150 5.51 2.93 -14.66
CA LYS A 150 6.63 2.25 -15.34
C LYS A 150 6.89 0.83 -14.86
N ARG A 151 6.39 0.45 -13.68
CA ARG A 151 6.50 -0.91 -13.14
C ARG A 151 5.59 -1.90 -13.85
N LEU A 152 4.54 -1.40 -14.50
CA LEU A 152 3.58 -2.20 -15.27
C LEU A 152 4.09 -2.40 -16.70
N LYS A 153 3.89 -3.59 -17.27
CA LYS A 153 4.20 -3.92 -18.66
C LYS A 153 2.93 -4.03 -19.48
N ASN A 154 2.82 -3.25 -20.54
CA ASN A 154 1.65 -3.27 -21.41
C ASN A 154 1.74 -4.43 -22.41
N VAL A 155 0.82 -5.39 -22.27
CA VAL A 155 0.79 -6.61 -23.09
C VAL A 155 0.63 -6.28 -24.58
N HIS A 156 -0.18 -5.28 -24.90
CA HIS A 156 -0.45 -4.86 -26.29
C HIS A 156 0.59 -3.88 -26.84
N TYR A 157 1.62 -3.55 -26.05
CA TYR A 157 2.71 -2.68 -26.45
C TYR A 157 4.06 -3.34 -26.22
N HIS A 158 4.22 -4.56 -26.74
CA HIS A 158 5.46 -5.35 -26.72
C HIS A 158 6.08 -5.48 -25.33
N ASP A 159 5.24 -5.63 -24.30
CA ASP A 159 5.63 -5.69 -22.88
C ASP A 159 6.56 -4.54 -22.46
N GLN A 160 6.43 -3.38 -23.12
CA GLN A 160 7.10 -2.16 -22.69
C GLN A 160 6.42 -1.59 -21.45
N SER A 161 7.18 -0.83 -20.67
CA SER A 161 6.63 -0.14 -19.51
C SER A 161 5.50 0.82 -19.91
N VAL A 162 4.44 0.88 -19.10
CA VAL A 162 3.32 1.79 -19.36
C VAL A 162 3.81 3.23 -19.33
N SER A 163 3.42 4.01 -20.34
CA SER A 163 3.73 5.43 -20.48
C SER A 163 2.45 6.26 -20.47
N LEU A 164 2.34 7.17 -19.50
CA LEU A 164 1.16 8.06 -19.36
C LEU A 164 0.88 8.87 -20.64
N TYR A 165 1.93 9.34 -21.31
CA TYR A 165 1.80 10.24 -22.47
C TYR A 165 1.82 9.54 -23.83
N GLY A 166 2.37 8.32 -23.89
CA GLY A 166 2.63 7.63 -25.16
C GLY A 166 1.86 6.32 -25.36
N GLY A 167 1.15 5.82 -24.35
CA GLY A 167 0.61 4.45 -24.37
C GLY A 167 -0.76 4.26 -23.74
N MET A 168 -1.44 5.33 -23.30
CA MET A 168 -2.79 5.27 -22.72
C MET A 168 -3.88 5.34 -23.80
N VAL A 169 -3.78 4.47 -24.80
CA VAL A 169 -4.74 4.34 -25.91
C VAL A 169 -5.53 3.05 -25.73
N ASP A 170 -6.80 3.04 -26.11
CA ASP A 170 -7.69 1.87 -26.02
C ASP A 170 -7.91 1.31 -24.61
N LEU A 171 -8.25 2.19 -23.67
CA LEU A 171 -8.50 1.82 -22.27
C LEU A 171 -9.72 0.91 -22.06
N PRO A 172 -9.64 -0.08 -21.14
CA PRO A 172 -8.53 -0.32 -20.22
C PRO A 172 -7.32 -0.98 -20.90
N LEU A 173 -6.11 -0.65 -20.45
CA LEU A 173 -4.90 -1.36 -20.86
C LEU A 173 -4.86 -2.72 -20.17
N ILE A 174 -4.34 -3.73 -20.88
CA ILE A 174 -4.00 -5.03 -20.31
C ILE A 174 -2.53 -4.99 -19.94
N VAL A 175 -2.23 -5.22 -18.67
CA VAL A 175 -0.86 -5.11 -18.15
C VAL A 175 -0.46 -6.32 -17.32
N THR A 176 0.84 -6.53 -17.16
CA THR A 176 1.41 -7.44 -16.17
C THR A 176 2.30 -6.66 -15.21
N ARG A 177 2.51 -7.19 -14.00
CA ARG A 177 3.40 -6.60 -13.00
C ARG A 177 4.53 -7.58 -12.64
N PRO A 178 5.73 -7.44 -13.23
CA PRO A 178 6.81 -8.41 -13.05
C PRO A 178 7.38 -8.53 -11.63
N ASP A 179 7.15 -7.54 -10.77
CA ASP A 179 7.62 -7.59 -9.38
C ASP A 179 6.71 -8.42 -8.46
N GLY A 180 5.55 -8.87 -8.95
CA GLY A 180 4.62 -9.73 -8.21
C GLY A 180 4.04 -9.09 -6.95
N SER A 181 3.94 -7.76 -6.89
CA SER A 181 3.42 -7.08 -5.70
C SER A 181 1.97 -7.50 -5.43
N GLU A 182 1.69 -7.97 -4.21
CA GLU A 182 0.36 -8.23 -3.66
C GLU A 182 0.01 -7.04 -2.76
N PHE A 183 -0.99 -6.24 -3.14
CA PHE A 183 -1.40 -5.04 -2.41
C PHE A 183 -2.47 -5.34 -1.36
N PHE A 184 -3.16 -6.47 -1.49
CA PHE A 184 -4.34 -6.84 -0.70
C PHE A 184 -4.18 -8.17 0.05
N ALA A 185 -2.96 -8.73 0.07
CA ALA A 185 -2.61 -9.86 0.93
C ALA A 185 -3.09 -9.61 2.38
N GLU A 186 -3.90 -10.54 2.89
CA GLU A 186 -4.61 -10.40 4.17
C GLU A 186 -3.64 -10.22 5.34
N ASP A 187 -2.53 -10.96 5.36
CA ASP A 187 -1.51 -10.88 6.40
C ASP A 187 -0.75 -9.54 6.38
N GLU A 188 -0.47 -8.98 5.21
CA GLU A 188 0.10 -7.63 5.09
C GLU A 188 -0.89 -6.55 5.50
N ARG A 189 -2.15 -6.66 5.06
CA ARG A 189 -3.22 -5.72 5.40
C ARG A 189 -3.47 -5.70 6.90
N ASP A 190 -3.60 -6.85 7.54
CA ASP A 190 -3.89 -6.95 8.97
C ASP A 190 -2.80 -6.30 9.83
N VAL A 191 -1.53 -6.51 9.46
CA VAL A 191 -0.39 -5.93 10.18
C VAL A 191 -0.31 -4.41 10.03
N ALA A 192 -0.76 -3.88 8.90
CA ALA A 192 -0.71 -2.44 8.60
C ALA A 192 -1.96 -1.68 9.08
N THR A 193 -3.14 -2.25 8.88
CA THR A 193 -4.41 -1.52 9.00
C THR A 193 -5.26 -1.97 10.19
N ASP A 194 -4.74 -2.90 11.01
CA ASP A 194 -5.48 -3.54 12.09
C ASP A 194 -6.81 -4.16 11.57
N ALA A 195 -6.69 -4.93 10.48
CA ALA A 195 -7.77 -5.60 9.74
C ALA A 195 -8.85 -4.67 9.12
N SER A 196 -8.58 -3.37 9.02
CA SER A 196 -9.46 -2.45 8.27
C SER A 196 -9.18 -2.54 6.76
N LEU A 197 -10.13 -2.07 5.94
CA LEU A 197 -9.84 -1.90 4.52
C LEU A 197 -8.77 -0.81 4.30
N TRP A 198 -8.01 -0.91 3.22
CA TRP A 198 -7.10 0.17 2.81
C TRP A 198 -7.85 1.48 2.56
N ALA A 199 -9.05 1.41 1.97
CA ALA A 199 -9.91 2.56 1.79
C ALA A 199 -10.23 3.27 3.14
N GLU A 200 -10.45 2.50 4.20
CA GLU A 200 -10.73 3.03 5.54
C GLU A 200 -9.48 3.64 6.17
N PHE A 201 -8.35 2.94 6.06
CA PHE A 201 -7.06 3.40 6.54
C PHE A 201 -6.66 4.73 5.87
N ASP A 202 -6.79 4.84 4.55
CA ASP A 202 -6.52 6.07 3.80
C ASP A 202 -7.49 7.20 4.19
N ALA A 203 -8.78 6.89 4.40
CA ALA A 203 -9.77 7.88 4.81
C ALA A 203 -9.51 8.45 6.23
N GLN A 204 -9.01 7.63 7.15
CA GLN A 204 -8.67 8.04 8.52
C GLN A 204 -7.53 9.08 8.56
N MET A 205 -6.64 9.10 7.57
CA MET A 205 -5.53 10.07 7.54
C MET A 205 -6.01 11.52 7.39
N GLY A 206 -7.20 11.70 6.84
CA GLY A 206 -7.89 12.98 6.75
C GLY A 206 -7.22 13.99 5.80
N PRO A 207 -7.79 15.20 5.70
CA PRO A 207 -7.25 16.23 4.83
C PRO A 207 -5.88 16.72 5.33
N GLY A 208 -5.03 17.13 4.39
CA GLY A 208 -3.73 17.73 4.69
C GLY A 208 -2.54 16.76 4.81
N ILE A 209 -2.79 15.44 4.82
CA ILE A 209 -1.72 14.43 4.81
C ILE A 209 -0.76 14.62 3.63
N MET A 210 -1.29 15.02 2.46
CA MET A 210 -0.52 15.31 1.25
C MET A 210 0.50 16.45 1.43
N ALA A 211 0.13 17.50 2.16
CA ALA A 211 1.05 18.60 2.45
C ALA A 211 2.19 18.15 3.37
N VAL A 212 1.89 17.20 4.27
CA VAL A 212 2.89 16.58 5.14
C VAL A 212 3.81 15.66 4.34
N GLU A 213 3.27 14.80 3.47
CA GLU A 213 4.06 13.95 2.56
C GLU A 213 5.02 14.78 1.68
N ARG A 214 4.51 15.86 1.07
CA ARG A 214 5.30 16.76 0.24
C ARG A 214 6.42 17.42 1.04
N SER A 215 6.11 17.93 2.22
CA SER A 215 7.12 18.54 3.11
C SER A 215 8.14 17.51 3.59
N LEU A 216 7.73 16.28 3.91
CA LEU A 216 8.65 15.20 4.26
C LEU A 216 9.60 14.86 3.12
N ARG A 217 9.08 14.78 1.89
CA ARG A 217 9.88 14.50 0.69
C ARG A 217 10.84 15.64 0.37
N ASP A 218 10.34 16.88 0.32
CA ASP A 218 11.05 18.03 -0.23
C ASP A 218 11.97 18.70 0.80
N ASP A 219 11.56 18.70 2.08
CA ASP A 219 12.25 19.47 3.13
C ASP A 219 13.03 18.60 4.14
N MET A 220 12.66 17.32 4.31
CA MET A 220 13.23 16.48 5.39
C MET A 220 14.06 15.29 4.88
N LEU A 221 13.44 14.36 4.17
CA LEU A 221 14.04 13.08 3.80
C LEU A 221 14.79 13.16 2.46
N GLY A 222 14.33 14.03 1.57
CA GLY A 222 14.81 14.13 0.19
C GLY A 222 14.10 13.14 -0.74
N GLU A 223 13.95 13.55 -2.00
CA GLU A 223 13.23 12.82 -3.05
C GLU A 223 13.73 11.39 -3.25
N ALA A 224 15.06 11.18 -3.22
CA ALA A 224 15.66 9.86 -3.43
C ALA A 224 15.33 8.88 -2.30
N ALA A 225 15.41 9.32 -1.04
CA ALA A 225 15.05 8.48 0.11
C ALA A 225 13.55 8.23 0.14
N TRP A 226 12.74 9.26 -0.09
CA TRP A 226 11.28 9.15 -0.15
C TRP A 226 10.81 8.12 -1.18
N ARG A 227 11.33 8.18 -2.40
CA ARG A 227 10.97 7.24 -3.48
C ARG A 227 11.45 5.81 -3.23
N ALA A 228 12.49 5.65 -2.42
CA ALA A 228 12.99 4.34 -2.04
C ALA A 228 12.15 3.64 -0.96
N LEU A 229 11.30 4.39 -0.23
CA LEU A 229 10.37 3.82 0.75
C LEU A 229 9.20 3.14 0.04
N ASP A 230 8.68 2.09 0.68
CA ASP A 230 7.37 1.54 0.34
C ASP A 230 6.25 2.58 0.55
N THR A 231 5.18 2.52 -0.24
CA THR A 231 4.08 3.50 -0.16
C THR A 231 3.42 3.49 1.22
N THR A 232 3.24 2.32 1.84
CA THR A 232 2.67 2.20 3.18
C THR A 232 3.54 2.91 4.21
N VAL A 233 4.86 2.82 4.03
CA VAL A 233 5.83 3.42 4.94
C VAL A 233 5.75 4.95 4.86
N ARG A 234 5.60 5.51 3.66
CA ARG A 234 5.37 6.95 3.46
C ARG A 234 4.10 7.42 4.17
N ASN A 235 3.01 6.67 4.01
CA ASN A 235 1.73 6.93 4.66
C ASN A 235 1.88 6.96 6.18
N PHE A 236 2.47 5.93 6.79
CA PHE A 236 2.68 5.89 8.25
C PHE A 236 3.56 7.03 8.77
N ILE A 237 4.65 7.35 8.05
CA ILE A 237 5.52 8.47 8.45
C ILE A 237 4.74 9.79 8.38
N ALA A 238 3.97 10.01 7.30
CA ALA A 238 3.16 11.20 7.15
C ALA A 238 2.08 11.31 8.25
N THR A 239 1.44 10.20 8.60
CA THR A 239 0.41 10.17 9.66
C THR A 239 1.02 10.52 11.02
N GLY A 240 2.13 9.87 11.40
CA GLY A 240 2.82 10.18 12.65
C GLY A 240 3.28 11.64 12.70
N GLU A 241 3.84 12.14 11.59
CA GLU A 241 4.30 13.53 11.48
C GLU A 241 3.15 14.54 11.54
N LYS A 242 2.00 14.25 10.91
CA LYS A 242 0.81 15.09 10.96
C LYS A 242 0.30 15.24 12.39
N VAL A 243 0.07 14.13 13.07
CA VAL A 243 -0.40 14.10 14.47
C VAL A 243 0.60 14.84 15.37
N PHE A 244 1.89 14.61 15.19
CA PHE A 244 2.92 15.33 15.94
C PHE A 244 2.84 16.85 15.71
N ARG A 245 2.73 17.31 14.46
CA ARG A 245 2.65 18.74 14.12
C ARG A 245 1.41 19.41 14.70
N GLU A 246 0.27 18.73 14.68
CA GLU A 246 -1.02 19.24 15.18
C GLU A 246 -1.01 19.39 16.70
N HIS A 247 -0.36 18.48 17.42
CA HIS A 247 -0.43 18.40 18.88
C HIS A 247 0.85 18.78 19.63
N ARG A 248 1.97 19.12 18.95
CA ARG A 248 3.25 19.48 19.61
C ARG A 248 3.19 20.62 20.63
N SER A 249 2.14 21.44 20.59
CA SER A 249 1.94 22.55 21.53
C SER A 249 0.98 22.21 22.67
N ASP A 250 0.40 21.01 22.66
CA ASP A 250 -0.51 20.51 23.69
C ASP A 250 0.24 19.62 24.70
N PRO A 251 0.48 20.10 25.94
CA PRO A 251 1.16 19.32 26.96
C PRO A 251 0.30 18.19 27.54
N ALA A 252 -1.00 18.16 27.24
CA ALA A 252 -1.93 17.12 27.70
C ALA A 252 -2.08 15.97 26.69
N PHE A 253 -1.63 16.15 25.45
CA PHE A 253 -1.74 15.14 24.41
C PHE A 253 -0.87 13.91 24.70
N ASP A 254 -1.40 12.73 24.40
CA ASP A 254 -0.66 11.47 24.41
C ASP A 254 -0.06 11.21 23.03
N PHE A 255 1.28 11.17 22.95
CA PHE A 255 1.99 10.97 21.68
C PHE A 255 2.17 9.49 21.32
N THR A 256 1.56 8.55 22.04
CA THR A 256 1.56 7.12 21.69
C THR A 256 1.17 6.85 20.23
N PRO A 257 0.14 7.51 19.63
CA PRO A 257 -0.21 7.32 18.22
C PRO A 257 0.91 7.71 17.26
N VAL A 258 1.70 8.76 17.57
CA VAL A 258 2.84 9.19 16.74
C VAL A 258 3.90 8.10 16.68
N LEU A 259 4.27 7.54 17.84
CA LEU A 259 5.26 6.47 17.90
C LEU A 259 4.72 5.17 17.29
N GLY A 260 3.42 4.89 17.46
CA GLY A 260 2.73 3.77 16.82
C GLY A 260 2.85 3.83 15.30
N SER A 261 2.57 4.98 14.67
CA SER A 261 2.72 5.14 13.23
C SER A 261 4.17 4.95 12.78
N PHE A 262 5.14 5.54 13.49
CA PHE A 262 6.56 5.32 13.15
C PHE A 262 7.03 3.87 13.35
N ALA A 263 6.49 3.16 14.34
CA ALA A 263 6.76 1.73 14.53
C ALA A 263 6.25 0.92 13.34
N LYS A 264 5.02 1.18 12.87
CA LYS A 264 4.49 0.51 11.68
C LYS A 264 5.28 0.81 10.42
N ALA A 265 5.71 2.06 10.23
CA ALA A 265 6.60 2.43 9.13
C ALA A 265 7.88 1.56 9.12
N ILE A 266 8.51 1.36 10.28
CA ILE A 266 9.73 0.55 10.38
C ILE A 266 9.43 -0.94 10.18
N GLU A 267 8.36 -1.46 10.80
CA GLU A 267 7.92 -2.86 10.64
C GLU A 267 7.71 -3.19 9.15
N VAL A 268 6.93 -2.38 8.44
CA VAL A 268 6.68 -2.60 7.01
C VAL A 268 7.96 -2.50 6.20
N GLN A 269 8.76 -1.45 6.39
CA GLN A 269 9.97 -1.25 5.59
C GLN A 269 11.01 -2.36 5.79
N LEU A 270 11.13 -2.89 7.01
CA LEU A 270 12.00 -4.02 7.31
C LEU A 270 11.47 -5.32 6.71
N ASN A 271 10.17 -5.59 6.78
CA ASN A 271 9.59 -6.78 6.15
C ASN A 271 9.79 -6.78 4.63
N VAL A 272 9.59 -5.64 3.97
CA VAL A 272 9.88 -5.47 2.53
C VAL A 272 11.36 -5.79 2.23
N LEU A 273 12.29 -5.33 3.07
CA LEU A 273 13.71 -5.64 2.91
C LEU A 273 13.98 -7.14 3.17
N MET A 274 13.41 -7.70 4.23
CA MET A 274 13.62 -9.10 4.63
C MET A 274 13.05 -10.08 3.62
N GLY A 275 11.90 -9.79 3.00
CA GLY A 275 11.33 -10.59 1.91
C GLY A 275 12.30 -10.75 0.73
N ARG A 276 13.21 -9.79 0.52
CA ARG A 276 14.24 -9.86 -0.54
C ARG A 276 15.53 -10.53 -0.07
N VAL A 277 15.90 -10.36 1.20
CA VAL A 277 17.17 -10.81 1.76
C VAL A 277 17.10 -12.27 2.23
N LEU A 278 16.03 -12.63 2.95
CA LEU A 278 15.87 -13.96 3.54
C LEU A 278 15.89 -15.09 2.51
N PRO A 279 15.31 -14.97 1.30
CA PRO A 279 15.43 -16.04 0.29
C PRO A 279 16.87 -16.35 -0.13
N LYS A 280 17.83 -15.46 0.12
CA LYS A 280 19.26 -15.67 -0.16
C LYS A 280 20.01 -16.37 0.97
N LEU A 281 19.39 -16.53 2.14
CA LEU A 281 19.97 -17.23 3.27
C LEU A 281 19.56 -18.71 3.28
N SER A 282 20.41 -19.55 3.86
CA SER A 282 20.05 -20.95 4.11
C SER A 282 18.91 -21.04 5.13
N ARG A 283 18.03 -22.04 4.98
CA ARG A 283 16.90 -22.25 5.92
C ARG A 283 17.35 -22.24 7.37
N GLN A 284 18.46 -22.90 7.70
CA GLN A 284 19.00 -22.95 9.06
C GLN A 284 19.30 -21.56 9.65
N LEU A 285 19.77 -20.62 8.82
CA LEU A 285 20.03 -19.25 9.27
C LEU A 285 18.74 -18.41 9.38
N ARG A 286 17.66 -18.78 8.69
CA ARG A 286 16.36 -18.08 8.77
C ARG A 286 15.55 -18.49 9.99
N LEU A 287 15.63 -19.75 10.39
CA LEU A 287 14.84 -20.30 11.50
C LEU A 287 15.08 -19.50 12.78
N MET A 288 14.01 -18.99 13.38
CA MET A 288 14.03 -18.21 14.61
C MET A 288 12.89 -18.63 15.54
N ASN A 289 13.08 -18.41 16.84
CA ASN A 289 12.04 -18.70 17.82
C ASN A 289 11.15 -17.46 17.98
N VAL A 290 9.87 -17.57 17.67
CA VAL A 290 8.90 -16.51 17.89
C VAL A 290 7.75 -17.09 18.71
N ASP A 291 7.51 -16.52 19.89
CA ASP A 291 6.50 -16.97 20.86
C ASP A 291 6.64 -18.45 21.25
N GLY A 292 7.88 -18.93 21.39
CA GLY A 292 8.17 -20.32 21.76
C GLY A 292 8.17 -21.31 20.60
N GLN A 293 7.78 -20.89 19.38
CA GLN A 293 7.76 -21.73 18.19
C GLN A 293 8.93 -21.42 17.26
N THR A 294 9.58 -22.45 16.74
CA THR A 294 10.60 -22.30 15.70
C THR A 294 9.90 -22.11 14.35
N VAL A 295 10.11 -20.95 13.73
CA VAL A 295 9.46 -20.56 12.48
C VAL A 295 10.48 -20.11 11.45
N ASP A 296 10.19 -20.35 10.16
CA ASP A 296 10.85 -19.65 9.06
C ASP A 296 10.01 -18.40 8.74
N PRO A 297 10.58 -17.17 8.82
CA PRO A 297 9.81 -15.96 8.53
C PRO A 297 9.20 -15.95 7.12
N LEU A 298 9.78 -16.67 6.16
CA LEU A 298 9.20 -16.79 4.82
C LEU A 298 7.91 -17.63 4.78
N GLU A 299 7.62 -18.39 5.83
CA GLU A 299 6.43 -19.27 5.92
C GLU A 299 5.37 -18.72 6.90
N ARG A 300 5.70 -17.69 7.70
CA ARG A 300 4.82 -17.14 8.74
C ARG A 300 4.11 -15.84 8.33
N GLY A 301 4.61 -15.14 7.32
CA GLY A 301 4.16 -13.78 6.98
C GLY A 301 4.95 -12.69 7.72
N PRO A 302 4.48 -11.44 7.69
CA PRO A 302 5.20 -10.29 8.22
C PRO A 302 5.55 -10.39 9.71
N LEU A 303 6.76 -9.96 10.06
CA LEU A 303 7.27 -9.96 11.42
C LEU A 303 6.95 -8.64 12.15
N MET A 304 6.55 -8.76 13.42
CA MET A 304 6.35 -7.62 14.32
C MET A 304 7.68 -7.11 14.89
N MET A 305 7.68 -5.92 15.50
CA MET A 305 8.89 -5.25 16.02
C MET A 305 9.81 -6.17 16.84
N ALA A 306 9.25 -6.94 17.78
CA ALA A 306 10.02 -7.83 18.65
C ALA A 306 10.75 -8.92 17.85
N SER A 307 10.05 -9.55 16.92
CA SER A 307 10.62 -10.57 16.03
C SER A 307 11.66 -9.98 15.08
N LEU A 308 11.46 -8.76 14.60
CA LEU A 308 12.44 -8.05 13.77
C LEU A 308 13.74 -7.75 14.53
N VAL A 309 13.66 -7.27 15.77
CA VAL A 309 14.84 -7.06 16.63
C VAL A 309 15.60 -8.39 16.81
N GLN A 310 14.87 -9.46 17.14
CA GLN A 310 15.47 -10.79 17.30
C GLN A 310 16.07 -11.33 15.99
N LEU A 311 15.46 -11.04 14.84
CA LEU A 311 15.98 -11.41 13.53
C LEU A 311 17.33 -10.73 13.26
N LEU A 312 17.44 -9.43 13.57
CA LEU A 312 18.63 -8.64 13.28
C LEU A 312 19.79 -8.89 14.26
N ALA A 313 19.50 -9.11 15.54
CA ALA A 313 20.50 -9.15 16.62
C ALA A 313 20.49 -10.42 17.49
N GLY A 314 19.50 -11.31 17.36
CA GLY A 314 19.32 -12.43 18.29
C GLY A 314 20.29 -13.61 18.11
N ASP A 315 20.75 -13.88 16.88
CA ASP A 315 21.75 -14.91 16.59
C ASP A 315 22.94 -14.32 15.82
N ARG A 316 24.16 -14.61 16.30
CA ARG A 316 25.38 -14.04 15.72
C ARG A 316 25.64 -14.53 14.30
N ALA A 317 25.41 -15.80 14.01
CA ALA A 317 25.66 -16.35 12.68
C ALA A 317 24.69 -15.74 11.65
N ARG A 318 23.40 -15.63 12.03
CA ARG A 318 22.39 -14.95 11.22
C ARG A 318 22.71 -13.48 11.01
N SER A 319 23.05 -12.74 12.08
CA SER A 319 23.38 -11.32 12.01
C SER A 319 24.56 -11.05 11.08
N VAL A 320 25.61 -11.89 11.13
CA VAL A 320 26.75 -11.81 10.20
C VAL A 320 26.33 -12.11 8.76
N ALA A 321 25.49 -13.12 8.53
CA ALA A 321 25.01 -13.47 7.20
C ALA A 321 24.12 -12.36 6.61
N LEU A 322 23.21 -11.79 7.40
CA LEU A 322 22.39 -10.64 7.01
C LEU A 322 23.27 -9.44 6.65
N ALA A 323 24.24 -9.10 7.50
CA ALA A 323 25.15 -7.98 7.24
C ALA A 323 26.00 -8.17 5.97
N ALA A 324 26.36 -9.43 5.66
CA ALA A 324 27.07 -9.77 4.43
C ALA A 324 26.16 -9.61 3.19
N ALA A 325 24.88 -9.95 3.29
CA ALA A 325 23.93 -9.94 2.18
C ALA A 325 23.51 -8.53 1.72
N VAL A 326 23.69 -7.48 2.53
CA VAL A 326 23.21 -6.13 2.20
C VAL A 326 24.28 -5.04 2.30
N THR A 327 24.08 -3.94 1.56
CA THR A 327 24.81 -2.69 1.74
C THR A 327 24.52 -2.10 3.13
N ASN A 328 25.53 -1.48 3.74
CA ASN A 328 25.45 -0.95 5.10
C ASN A 328 24.97 -1.97 6.17
N GLY A 329 25.20 -3.27 5.93
CA GLY A 329 24.70 -4.33 6.80
C GLY A 329 25.23 -4.28 8.23
N GLY A 330 26.44 -3.76 8.44
CA GLY A 330 26.99 -3.57 9.79
C GLY A 330 26.29 -2.48 10.60
N TRP A 331 25.68 -1.48 9.94
CA TRP A 331 24.79 -0.51 10.58
C TRP A 331 23.44 -1.18 10.89
N LEU A 332 22.85 -1.88 9.90
CA LEU A 332 21.54 -2.54 10.04
C LEU A 332 21.50 -3.50 11.24
N THR A 333 22.49 -4.38 11.37
CA THR A 333 22.44 -5.45 12.38
C THR A 333 23.06 -5.09 13.72
N ARG A 334 23.61 -3.88 13.88
CA ARG A 334 24.21 -3.42 15.14
C ARG A 334 23.59 -2.12 15.61
N GLU A 335 23.89 -1.02 14.92
CA GLU A 335 23.46 0.33 15.33
C GLU A 335 21.94 0.47 15.23
N PHE A 336 21.36 0.09 14.08
CA PHE A 336 19.93 0.16 13.89
C PHE A 336 19.19 -0.87 14.74
N ALA A 337 19.70 -2.10 14.85
CA ALA A 337 19.10 -3.10 15.73
C ALA A 337 19.06 -2.66 17.20
N ALA A 338 20.11 -2.02 17.70
CA ALA A 338 20.13 -1.47 19.05
C ALA A 338 19.15 -0.30 19.24
N ALA A 339 19.06 0.60 18.26
CA ALA A 339 18.07 1.68 18.27
C ALA A 339 16.63 1.13 18.21
N LEU A 340 16.41 0.08 17.42
CA LEU A 340 15.10 -0.57 17.28
C LEU A 340 14.65 -1.24 18.58
N ASP A 341 15.58 -1.84 19.32
CA ASP A 341 15.27 -2.46 20.61
C ASP A 341 14.86 -1.41 21.66
N GLN A 342 15.58 -0.28 21.73
CA GLN A 342 15.18 0.85 22.57
C GLN A 342 13.81 1.42 22.18
N PHE A 343 13.53 1.51 20.88
CA PHE A 343 12.25 1.98 20.39
C PHE A 343 11.10 1.02 20.72
N ARG A 344 11.37 -0.30 20.64
CA ARG A 344 10.44 -1.37 21.03
C ARG A 344 10.08 -1.30 22.51
N GLU A 345 11.07 -1.12 23.38
CA GLU A 345 10.84 -0.99 24.84
C GLU A 345 9.92 0.19 25.14
N LEU A 346 10.19 1.35 24.53
CA LEU A 346 9.35 2.53 24.69
C LEU A 346 7.90 2.30 24.23
N ARG A 347 7.70 1.62 23.10
CA ARG A 347 6.35 1.26 22.62
C ARG A 347 5.64 0.37 23.63
N ASN A 348 6.32 -0.63 24.18
CA ASN A 348 5.73 -1.55 25.15
C ASN A 348 5.36 -0.82 26.46
N GLU A 349 6.18 0.11 26.93
CA GLU A 349 5.89 0.94 28.10
C GLU A 349 4.68 1.87 27.87
N GLY A 350 4.59 2.49 26.68
CA GLY A 350 3.47 3.34 26.29
C GLY A 350 2.14 2.59 26.15
N ILE A 351 2.18 1.30 25.77
CA ILE A 351 0.99 0.44 25.69
C ILE A 351 0.53 -0.04 27.08
N HIS A 352 1.46 -0.20 28.04
CA HIS A 352 1.15 -0.87 29.30
C HIS A 352 0.99 0.04 30.53
N SER A 353 1.45 1.31 30.53
CA SER A 353 1.30 2.11 31.76
C SER A 353 1.55 3.63 31.72
N GLU A 354 2.22 4.22 30.73
CA GLU A 354 2.54 5.67 30.78
C GLU A 354 2.28 6.41 29.46
N ARG A 355 1.59 7.55 29.54
CA ARG A 355 1.38 8.49 28.44
C ARG A 355 2.72 8.92 27.86
N ILE A 356 2.89 8.87 26.54
CA ILE A 356 4.11 9.38 25.90
C ILE A 356 4.05 10.91 25.82
N ASP A 357 5.06 11.57 26.40
CA ASP A 357 5.17 13.03 26.37
C ASP A 357 5.74 13.56 25.03
N CYS A 358 5.53 14.85 24.78
CA CYS A 358 6.02 15.53 23.57
C CYS A 358 7.55 15.48 23.44
N ARG A 359 8.30 15.46 24.55
CA ARG A 359 9.77 15.49 24.54
C ARG A 359 10.33 14.15 24.04
N THR A 360 9.80 13.06 24.55
CA THR A 360 10.11 11.69 24.14
C THR A 360 9.72 11.47 22.68
N ALA A 361 8.52 11.92 22.27
CA ALA A 361 8.12 11.87 20.88
C ALA A 361 9.03 12.69 19.96
N THR A 362 9.44 13.90 20.38
CA THR A 362 10.37 14.75 19.62
C THR A 362 11.73 14.09 19.44
N HIS A 363 12.25 13.45 20.50
CA HIS A 363 13.54 12.75 20.45
C HIS A 363 13.54 11.67 19.36
N TRP A 364 12.56 10.77 19.40
CA TRP A 364 12.46 9.67 18.44
C TRP A 364 12.12 10.14 17.03
N ARG A 365 11.20 11.10 16.89
CA ARG A 365 10.92 11.76 15.61
C ARG A 365 12.22 12.27 14.97
N ASN A 366 13.05 12.95 15.74
CA ASN A 366 14.29 13.54 15.22
C ASN A 366 15.29 12.46 14.80
N GLN A 367 15.45 11.38 15.58
CA GLN A 367 16.32 10.24 15.23
C GLN A 367 15.83 9.48 13.99
N LEU A 368 14.52 9.29 13.86
CA LEU A 368 13.94 8.54 12.74
C LEU A 368 13.94 9.36 11.44
N LEU A 369 13.51 10.62 11.51
CA LEU A 369 13.34 11.50 10.34
C LEU A 369 14.58 12.32 10.00
N GLY A 370 15.61 12.34 10.86
CA GLY A 370 16.87 13.04 10.60
C GLY A 370 16.86 14.53 10.89
N VAL A 371 16.19 14.96 11.96
CA VAL A 371 16.21 16.37 12.39
C VAL A 371 17.42 16.62 13.27
N GLY A 372 18.44 17.27 12.71
CA GLY A 372 19.71 17.55 13.39
C GLY A 372 20.67 16.36 13.44
N CYS A 373 20.35 15.25 12.75
CA CYS A 373 21.21 14.08 12.58
C CYS A 373 20.88 13.37 11.26
N VAL A 374 21.59 12.29 10.94
CA VAL A 374 21.17 11.40 9.84
C VAL A 374 20.03 10.52 10.35
N GLY A 375 18.88 10.53 9.66
CA GLY A 375 17.69 9.79 10.08
C GLY A 375 17.77 8.30 9.82
N HIS A 376 17.29 7.47 10.75
CA HIS A 376 17.26 6.02 10.57
C HIS A 376 16.42 5.58 9.35
N VAL A 377 15.31 6.27 9.06
CA VAL A 377 14.50 5.99 7.87
C VAL A 377 15.32 6.21 6.60
N VAL A 378 16.07 7.31 6.54
CA VAL A 378 16.93 7.64 5.39
C VAL A 378 18.03 6.61 5.22
N GLU A 379 18.69 6.17 6.30
CA GLU A 379 19.71 5.11 6.21
C GLU A 379 19.11 3.77 5.80
N LEU A 380 17.92 3.42 6.29
CA LEU A 380 17.24 2.18 5.90
C LEU A 380 16.95 2.16 4.39
N THR A 381 16.62 3.32 3.80
CA THR A 381 16.45 3.44 2.34
C THR A 381 17.74 3.25 1.54
N LYS A 382 18.92 3.19 2.16
CA LYS A 382 20.19 2.93 1.47
C LYS A 382 20.61 1.46 1.54
N VAL A 383 19.94 0.67 2.39
CA VAL A 383 20.18 -0.76 2.53
C VAL A 383 19.57 -1.49 1.33
N ARG A 384 20.41 -2.21 0.60
CA ARG A 384 20.08 -2.93 -0.63
C ARG A 384 20.77 -4.28 -0.61
N LEU A 385 20.16 -5.26 -1.26
CA LEU A 385 20.82 -6.54 -1.51
C LEU A 385 22.11 -6.30 -2.31
N LYS A 386 23.20 -6.98 -1.93
CA LYS A 386 24.48 -6.93 -2.65
C LYS A 386 24.50 -7.78 -3.91
#